data_AF-A0A2N3PXK6-F1
#
_entry.id   AF-A0A2N3PXK6-F1
#
_cell.length_a   1.000
_cell.length_b   1.000
_cell.length_c   1.000
_cell.angle_alpha   90.00
_cell.angle_beta   90.00
_cell.angle_gamma   90.00
#
_symmetry.space_group_name_H-M   'P 1'
#
loop_
_entity.id
_entity.type
_entity.pdbx_description
1 polymer ?
#
loop_
_entity_poly.entity_id
_entity_poly.type
_entity_poly.pdbx_seq_one_letter_code
_entity_poly.pdbx_strand_id
1 'polypeptide(L)'
;MRNRFGVINPIIVSFALSGCVAVWGGSYNVESEDANGGAIRYDHVVISARAVQVKAGEICAKYQKIAVIQVERGSVILPGGSVDEITFACVPPTTARP
;
A
#
# COMPACT_ATOMS: atom_id res chain seq x y z
N MET A 1 -53.86 22.90 -8.24
CA MET A 1 -54.42 21.53 -8.25
C MET A 1 -53.30 20.55 -8.57
N ARG A 2 -53.02 19.65 -7.62
CA ARG A 2 -52.23 18.39 -7.64
C ARG A 2 -51.21 18.18 -8.77
N ASN A 3 -49.95 18.52 -8.50
CA ASN A 3 -48.80 17.85 -9.11
C ASN A 3 -48.61 16.48 -8.44
N ARG A 4 -48.55 15.42 -9.24
CA ARG A 4 -48.36 14.04 -8.78
C ARG A 4 -46.92 13.86 -8.31
N PHE A 5 -46.71 13.88 -6.99
CA PHE A 5 -45.46 13.42 -6.39
C PHE A 5 -45.34 11.91 -6.62
N GLY A 6 -44.29 11.53 -7.34
CA GLY A 6 -43.92 10.14 -7.55
C GLY A 6 -43.73 9.45 -6.20
N VAL A 7 -44.33 8.28 -6.09
CA VAL A 7 -44.12 7.32 -5.00
C VAL A 7 -42.65 6.88 -5.08
N ILE A 8 -41.80 7.45 -4.23
CA ILE A 8 -40.41 7.01 -4.06
C ILE A 8 -40.43 5.94 -2.96
N ASN A 9 -40.16 4.71 -3.37
CA ASN A 9 -40.16 3.50 -2.55
C ASN A 9 -39.10 3.62 -1.42
N PRO A 10 -39.46 3.52 -0.12
CA PRO A 10 -38.54 3.72 0.99
C PRO A 10 -37.87 2.40 1.39
N ILE A 11 -37.09 1.82 0.49
CA ILE A 11 -36.23 0.67 0.79
C ILE A 11 -34.92 0.97 0.07
N ILE A 12 -33.78 0.78 0.74
CA ILE A 12 -32.40 0.98 0.23
C ILE A 12 -31.82 2.38 0.52
N VAL A 13 -31.65 2.77 1.79
CA VAL A 13 -30.54 3.66 2.19
C VAL A 13 -30.00 3.21 3.56
N SER A 14 -29.42 2.00 3.61
CA SER A 14 -28.73 1.49 4.81
C SER A 14 -27.25 1.17 4.55
N PHE A 15 -26.65 1.66 3.47
CA PHE A 15 -25.24 1.40 3.12
C PHE A 15 -24.28 2.57 3.42
N ALA A 16 -24.64 3.48 4.33
CA ALA A 16 -23.82 4.64 4.68
C ALA A 16 -22.83 4.44 5.84
N LEU A 17 -22.44 3.19 6.13
CA LEU A 17 -21.35 2.85 7.06
C LEU A 17 -20.40 1.82 6.47
N SER A 18 -20.19 1.87 5.15
CA SER A 18 -18.97 1.30 4.56
C SER A 18 -17.81 2.19 5.00
N GLY A 19 -17.32 1.95 6.22
CA GLY A 19 -15.96 2.35 6.54
C GLY A 19 -15.10 1.83 5.39
N CYS A 20 -14.36 2.73 4.75
CA CYS A 20 -13.33 2.37 3.80
C CYS A 20 -12.27 1.59 4.58
N VAL A 21 -12.54 0.32 4.87
CA VAL A 21 -11.48 -0.65 5.07
C VAL A 21 -10.75 -0.63 3.74
N ALA A 22 -9.64 0.09 3.70
CA ALA A 22 -8.62 -0.20 2.71
C ALA A 22 -8.34 -1.69 2.92
N VAL A 23 -8.97 -2.53 2.09
CA VAL A 23 -8.80 -3.97 2.06
C VAL A 23 -7.58 -4.16 1.16
N TRP A 24 -6.44 -4.29 1.80
CA TRP A 24 -5.19 -4.65 1.14
C TRP A 24 -5.41 -6.13 0.83
N GLY A 25 -5.71 -6.46 -0.44
CA GLY A 25 -6.03 -7.84 -0.85
C GLY A 25 -4.87 -8.84 -0.73
N GLY A 26 -3.76 -8.44 -0.08
CA GLY A 26 -2.55 -9.22 0.11
C GLY A 26 -1.76 -8.79 1.36
N SER A 27 -0.71 -9.54 1.68
CA SER A 27 0.12 -9.38 2.89
C SER A 27 0.98 -8.11 2.92
N TYR A 28 1.02 -7.37 1.82
CA TYR A 28 1.73 -6.11 1.65
C TYR A 28 1.02 -5.25 0.62
N ASN A 29 1.41 -3.99 0.57
CA ASN A 29 0.96 -3.04 -0.44
C ASN A 29 2.03 -2.00 -0.66
N VAL A 30 2.10 -1.58 -1.91
CA VAL A 30 3.04 -0.59 -2.37
C VAL A 30 2.28 0.74 -2.37
N GLU A 31 2.63 1.63 -1.45
CA GLU A 31 2.02 2.97 -1.39
C GLU A 31 2.47 3.86 -2.55
N SER A 32 3.70 3.65 -3.02
CA SER A 32 4.27 4.32 -4.18
C SER A 32 5.34 3.44 -4.80
N GLU A 33 5.32 3.29 -6.13
CA GLU A 33 6.43 2.74 -6.91
C GLU A 33 6.78 3.69 -8.06
N ASP A 34 8.03 4.15 -8.07
CA ASP A 34 8.57 4.98 -9.15
C ASP A 34 10.00 4.55 -9.47
N ALA A 35 10.53 5.05 -10.59
CA ALA A 35 11.91 4.82 -11.00
C ALA A 35 12.96 5.31 -9.98
N ASN A 36 12.56 6.12 -8.99
CA ASN A 36 13.43 6.66 -7.95
C ASN A 36 13.33 5.89 -6.62
N GLY A 37 12.29 5.06 -6.43
CA GLY A 37 12.02 4.41 -5.16
C GLY A 37 10.53 4.32 -4.84
N GLY A 38 10.23 3.96 -3.61
CA GLY A 38 8.88 3.74 -3.15
C GLY A 38 8.79 3.39 -1.68
N ALA A 39 7.56 3.21 -1.20
CA ALA A 39 7.27 2.70 0.13
C ALA A 39 6.39 1.45 0.03
N ILE A 40 6.78 0.39 0.74
CA ILE A 40 5.99 -0.84 0.86
C ILE A 40 5.59 -0.99 2.32
N ARG A 41 4.29 -1.02 2.58
CA ARG A 41 3.78 -1.42 3.90
C ARG A 41 3.41 -2.88 3.86
N TYR A 42 3.69 -3.57 4.95
CA TYR A 42 3.44 -5.00 5.06
C TYR A 42 3.04 -5.38 6.46
N ASP A 43 2.28 -6.47 6.55
CA ASP A 43 1.96 -7.07 7.83
C ASP A 43 3.12 -7.99 8.23
N HIS A 44 3.90 -7.59 9.24
CA HIS A 44 5.05 -8.36 9.72
C HIS A 44 4.65 -9.73 10.30
N VAL A 45 3.38 -9.91 10.67
CA VAL A 45 2.84 -11.17 11.16
C VAL A 45 2.65 -12.16 10.01
N VAL A 46 2.45 -11.67 8.79
CA VAL A 46 2.17 -12.50 7.59
C VAL A 46 3.38 -12.64 6.67
N ILE A 47 4.17 -11.58 6.51
CA ILE A 47 5.34 -11.56 5.63
C ILE A 47 6.55 -10.93 6.30
N SER A 48 7.72 -11.51 6.08
CA SER A 48 8.97 -10.97 6.63
C SER A 48 9.49 -9.76 5.86
N ALA A 49 10.19 -8.86 6.56
CA ALA A 49 10.92 -7.73 5.97
C ALA A 49 11.78 -8.16 4.77
N ARG A 50 12.46 -9.30 4.87
CA ARG A 50 13.31 -9.83 3.80
C ARG A 50 12.54 -10.13 2.51
N ALA A 51 11.34 -10.70 2.62
CA ALA A 51 10.51 -10.97 1.45
C ALA A 51 10.03 -9.66 0.78
N VAL A 52 9.78 -8.62 1.59
CA VAL A 52 9.45 -7.27 1.09
C VAL A 52 10.64 -6.60 0.43
N GLN A 53 11.85 -6.77 0.96
CA GLN A 53 13.09 -6.30 0.33
C GLN A 53 13.33 -6.95 -1.03
N VAL A 54 12.99 -8.24 -1.18
CA VAL A 54 13.02 -8.91 -2.51
C VAL A 54 12.05 -8.23 -3.48
N LYS A 55 10.84 -7.87 -3.02
CA LYS A 55 9.88 -7.12 -3.85
C LYS A 55 10.37 -5.73 -4.23
N ALA A 56 11.01 -4.99 -3.32
CA ALA A 56 11.67 -3.73 -3.66
C ALA A 56 12.74 -3.93 -4.75
N GLY A 57 13.53 -5.01 -4.64
CA GLY A 57 14.50 -5.42 -5.67
C GLY A 57 13.85 -5.69 -7.03
N GLU A 58 12.75 -6.45 -7.06
CA GLU A 58 11.98 -6.70 -8.29
C GLU A 58 11.44 -5.41 -8.91
N ILE A 59 10.96 -4.45 -8.11
CA ILE A 59 10.47 -3.15 -8.58
C ILE A 59 11.61 -2.35 -9.23
N CYS A 60 12.75 -2.20 -8.55
CA CYS A 60 13.88 -1.45 -9.11
C CYS A 60 14.53 -2.16 -10.31
N ALA A 61 14.45 -3.50 -10.38
CA ALA A 61 14.95 -4.27 -11.51
C ALA A 61 14.21 -3.93 -12.82
N LYS A 62 12.92 -3.54 -12.76
CA LYS A 62 12.17 -3.03 -13.94
C LYS A 62 12.87 -1.83 -14.60
N TYR A 63 13.62 -1.06 -13.82
CA TYR A 63 14.34 0.15 -14.25
C TYR A 63 15.84 -0.05 -14.41
N GLN A 64 16.34 -1.29 -14.36
CA GLN A 64 17.77 -1.61 -14.35
C GLN A 64 18.55 -0.95 -13.20
N LYS A 65 17.87 -0.77 -12.06
CA LYS A 65 18.41 -0.17 -10.84
C LYS A 65 18.45 -1.17 -9.68
N ILE A 66 19.21 -0.84 -8.65
CA ILE A 66 19.31 -1.63 -7.41
C ILE A 66 18.43 -0.97 -6.35
N ALA A 67 17.66 -1.77 -5.62
CA ALA A 67 16.92 -1.30 -4.46
C ALA A 67 17.85 -1.14 -3.26
N VAL A 68 17.88 0.05 -2.68
CA VAL A 68 18.56 0.34 -1.42
C VAL A 68 17.53 0.74 -0.39
N ILE A 69 17.43 -0.02 0.69
CA ILE A 69 16.52 0.27 1.79
C ILE A 69 17.00 1.52 2.51
N GLN A 70 16.13 2.53 2.58
CA GLN A 70 16.44 3.84 3.16
C GLN A 70 15.98 3.90 4.62
N VAL A 71 14.75 3.46 4.87
CA VAL A 71 14.11 3.56 6.18
C VAL A 71 13.24 2.33 6.39
N GLU A 72 13.46 1.64 7.50
CA GLU A 72 12.52 0.66 8.04
C GLU A 72 11.76 1.37 9.17
N ARG A 73 10.54 1.80 8.90
CA ARG A 73 9.64 2.32 9.94
C ARG A 73 8.95 1.13 10.58
N GLY A 74 9.21 0.96 11.87
CA GLY A 74 8.51 -0.03 12.69
C GLY A 74 7.02 0.23 12.77
N SER A 75 6.32 -0.73 13.36
CA SER A 75 4.86 -0.86 13.33
C SER A 75 4.09 0.45 13.51
N VAL A 76 3.46 0.87 12.41
CA VAL A 76 2.43 1.89 12.42
C VAL A 76 1.12 1.20 12.77
N ILE A 77 0.49 1.63 13.86
CA ILE A 77 -0.84 1.14 14.25
C ILE A 77 -1.87 1.84 13.37
N LEU A 78 -2.49 1.08 12.47
CA LEU A 78 -3.61 1.52 11.66
C LEU A 78 -4.91 0.88 12.19
N PRO A 79 -6.08 1.49 11.93
CA PRO A 79 -7.37 0.84 12.20
C PRO A 79 -7.49 -0.42 11.34
N GLY A 80 -7.05 -1.57 11.87
CA GLY A 80 -6.92 -2.84 11.16
C GLY A 80 -5.72 -3.70 11.57
N GLY A 81 -4.75 -3.15 12.31
CA GLY A 81 -3.57 -3.90 12.80
C GLY A 81 -2.30 -3.07 12.84
N SER A 82 -1.18 -3.71 13.17
CA SER A 82 0.17 -3.16 13.09
C SER A 82 0.78 -3.51 11.73
N VAL A 83 1.19 -2.51 10.96
CA VAL A 83 1.93 -2.72 9.71
C VAL A 83 3.30 -2.06 9.79
N ASP A 84 4.31 -2.73 9.26
CA ASP A 84 5.64 -2.16 9.12
C ASP A 84 5.76 -1.51 7.73
N GLU A 85 6.55 -0.46 7.61
CA GLU A 85 6.76 0.26 6.35
C GLU A 85 8.25 0.25 6.01
N ILE A 86 8.59 -0.19 4.80
CA ILE A 86 9.94 -0.12 4.26
C ILE A 86 9.95 0.88 3.11
N THR A 87 10.75 1.92 3.24
CA THR A 87 11.06 2.85 2.16
C THR A 87 12.33 2.39 1.46
N PHE A 88 12.29 2.30 0.13
CA PHE A 88 13.42 1.94 -0.70
C PHE A 88 13.68 3.01 -1.76
N ALA A 89 14.94 3.19 -2.12
CA ALA A 89 15.36 4.02 -3.25
C ALA A 89 15.89 3.11 -4.35
N CYS A 90 15.52 3.40 -5.60
CA CYS A 90 16.12 2.76 -6.76
C CYS A 90 17.33 3.58 -7.20
N VAL A 91 18.53 3.07 -6.97
CA VAL A 91 19.79 3.72 -7.35
C VAL A 91 20.41 3.00 -8.55
N PRO A 92 21.10 3.71 -9.46
CA PRO A 92 21.81 3.06 -10.54
C PRO A 92 22.92 2.17 -9.97
N PRO A 93 23.22 1.03 -10.63
CA PRO A 93 24.21 0.06 -10.14
C PRO A 93 25.62 0.63 -10.01
N THR A 94 25.91 1.75 -10.68
CA THR A 94 27.18 2.47 -10.60
C THR A 94 27.35 3.27 -9.30
N THR A 95 26.26 3.61 -8.60
CA THR A 95 26.29 4.35 -7.33
C THR A 95 26.39 3.44 -6.11
N ALA A 96 26.19 2.13 -6.27
CA ALA A 96 26.22 1.14 -5.19
C ALA A 96 27.62 0.52 -4.94
N ARG A 97 28.71 1.25 -5.22
CA ARG A 97 30.09 0.82 -4.89
C ARG A 97 30.55 1.44 -3.56
N PRO A 98 31.36 0.70 -2.78
CA PRO A 98 31.65 0.96 -1.36
C PRO A 98 32.45 2.23 -1.10
#